data_AF-A0A3R7DQ06-F1
#
_entry.id   AF-A0A3R7DQ06-F1
#
_cell.length_a   1.000
_cell.length_b   1.000
_cell.length_c   1.000
_cell.angle_alpha   90.00
_cell.angle_beta   90.00
_cell.angle_gamma   90.00
#
_symmetry.space_group_name_H-M   'P 1'
#
loop_
_entity.id
_entity.type
_entity.pdbx_description
1 polymer ?
#
loop_
_entity_poly.entity_id
_entity_poly.type
_entity_poly.pdbx_seq_one_letter_code
_entity_poly.pdbx_strand_id
1 'polypeptide(L)'
;MTLLFILALNFAVSWFNCYSIGGIWTESKALGGFPRLLAWCGAIQAAIGFSSVFGFLMGYALHVTGHLPPQVATGAMSLWYLLVIVPLLGTGLIITIQSWIAAFRERSLLNMGTAAYNTFAQLHNMYGAIDGIADAMSGVGRLFDGDSEDSGGALALFAIALAVAALASGIVLTVILIRRYAGRLPLPQREVSKTAARYA
;
A
#
# COMPACT_ATOMS: atom_id res chain seq x y z
N MET A 1 -10.01 -19.32 -10.27
CA MET A 1 -9.76 -19.68 -8.85
C MET A 1 -8.50 -19.00 -8.30
N THR A 2 -7.35 -19.04 -8.98
CA THR A 2 -6.09 -18.42 -8.51
C THR A 2 -6.16 -16.90 -8.31
N LEU A 3 -6.77 -16.15 -9.24
CA LEU A 3 -6.88 -14.69 -9.13
C LEU A 3 -7.74 -14.23 -7.94
N LEU A 4 -8.86 -14.90 -7.69
CA LEU A 4 -9.73 -14.61 -6.55
C LEU A 4 -9.01 -14.87 -5.22
N PHE A 5 -8.21 -15.93 -5.17
CA PHE A 5 -7.39 -16.22 -3.99
C PHE A 5 -6.32 -15.14 -3.77
N ILE A 6 -5.61 -14.72 -4.82
CA ILE A 6 -4.60 -13.64 -4.73
C ILE A 6 -5.24 -12.33 -4.26
N LEU A 7 -6.41 -11.98 -4.80
CA LEU A 7 -7.15 -10.77 -4.39
C LEU A 7 -7.59 -10.85 -2.93
N ALA A 8 -8.14 -11.99 -2.50
CA ALA A 8 -8.55 -12.19 -1.11
C ALA A 8 -7.36 -12.13 -0.14
N LEU A 9 -6.23 -12.74 -0.52
CA LEU A 9 -4.99 -12.67 0.26
C LEU A 9 -4.47 -11.23 0.36
N ASN A 10 -4.43 -10.51 -0.76
CA ASN A 10 -3.99 -9.11 -0.78
C ASN A 10 -4.89 -8.21 0.08
N PHE A 11 -6.21 -8.43 0.02
CA PHE A 11 -7.16 -7.75 0.90
C PHE A 11 -6.89 -8.06 2.38
N ALA A 12 -6.69 -9.34 2.72
CA ALA A 12 -6.43 -9.78 4.09
C ALA A 12 -5.11 -9.20 4.64
N VAL A 13 -4.04 -9.20 3.86
CA VAL A 13 -2.74 -8.60 4.24
C VAL A 13 -2.88 -7.09 4.43
N SER A 14 -3.58 -6.40 3.53
CA SER A 14 -3.86 -4.95 3.66
C SER A 14 -4.66 -4.64 4.92
N TRP A 15 -5.64 -5.49 5.24
CA TRP A 15 -6.41 -5.38 6.47
C TRP A 15 -5.56 -5.63 7.72
N PHE A 16 -4.69 -6.63 7.68
CA PHE A 16 -3.77 -6.91 8.79
C PHE A 16 -2.77 -5.77 9.04
N ASN A 17 -2.31 -5.09 7.98
CA ASN A 17 -1.52 -3.87 8.09
C ASN A 17 -2.30 -2.78 8.85
N CYS A 18 -3.56 -2.54 8.49
CA CYS A 18 -4.43 -1.58 9.20
C CYS A 18 -4.68 -1.99 10.65
N TYR A 19 -4.91 -3.27 10.92
CA TYR A 19 -5.09 -3.78 12.27
C TYR A 19 -3.85 -3.51 13.14
N SER A 20 -2.67 -3.85 12.63
CA SER A 20 -1.39 -3.69 13.32
C SER A 20 -1.09 -2.21 13.59
N ILE A 21 -1.18 -1.37 12.56
CA ILE A 21 -0.83 0.05 12.64
C ILE A 21 -1.86 0.85 13.41
N GLY A 22 -3.15 0.53 13.25
CA GLY A 22 -4.23 1.17 14.00
C GLY A 22 -3.97 1.07 15.50
N GLY A 23 -3.48 -0.08 15.98
CA GLY A 23 -3.15 -0.27 17.40
C GLY A 23 -2.13 0.73 17.94
N ILE A 24 -1.13 1.10 17.15
CA ILE A 24 -0.06 2.03 17.54
C ILE A 24 -0.25 3.45 16.97
N TRP A 25 -1.35 3.73 16.28
CA TRP A 25 -1.47 4.95 15.47
C TRP A 25 -1.39 6.22 16.31
N THR A 26 -2.11 6.25 17.43
CA THR A 26 -2.11 7.38 18.39
C THR A 26 -0.77 7.53 19.08
N GLU A 27 -0.19 6.44 19.58
CA GLU A 27 1.11 6.43 20.25
C GLU A 27 2.23 6.88 19.32
N SER A 28 2.23 6.40 18.07
CA SER A 28 3.22 6.80 17.07
C SER A 28 3.21 8.30 16.79
N LYS A 29 2.06 8.98 16.91
CA LYS A 29 1.98 10.44 16.76
C LYS A 29 2.65 11.18 17.91
N ALA A 30 2.51 10.66 19.13
CA ALA A 30 3.13 11.24 20.31
C ALA A 30 4.66 10.98 20.34
N LEU A 31 5.08 9.78 19.93
CA LEU A 31 6.50 9.40 19.89
C LEU A 31 7.25 10.03 18.72
N GLY A 32 6.62 10.17 17.56
CA GLY A 32 7.28 10.64 16.34
C GLY A 32 8.34 9.67 15.81
N GLY A 33 9.33 10.21 15.10
CA GLY A 33 10.53 9.49 14.65
C GLY A 33 10.25 8.25 13.79
N PHE A 34 11.10 7.23 13.96
CA PHE A 34 11.04 5.99 13.19
C PHE A 34 9.74 5.17 13.42
N PRO A 35 9.19 5.05 14.64
CA PRO A 35 7.89 4.41 14.84
C PRO A 35 6.76 5.07 14.04
N ARG A 36 6.75 6.41 13.95
CA ARG A 36 5.77 7.15 13.13
C ARG A 36 5.96 6.88 11.65
N LEU A 37 7.20 6.83 11.18
CA LEU A 37 7.53 6.50 9.80
C LEU A 37 7.04 5.09 9.43
N LEU A 38 7.28 4.10 10.28
CA LEU A 38 6.82 2.72 10.07
C LEU A 38 5.29 2.61 10.06
N ALA A 39 4.61 3.33 10.94
CA ALA A 39 3.14 3.40 10.94
C ALA A 39 2.61 3.94 9.60
N TRP A 40 3.26 4.97 9.03
CA TRP A 40 2.91 5.47 7.70
C TRP A 40 3.24 4.48 6.58
N CYS A 41 4.38 3.77 6.66
CA CYS A 41 4.77 2.78 5.65
C CYS A 41 3.71 1.71 5.48
N GLY A 42 3.26 1.09 6.56
CA GLY A 42 2.23 0.06 6.44
C GLY A 42 0.83 0.63 6.10
N ALA A 43 0.54 1.89 6.44
CA ALA A 43 -0.71 2.55 6.01
C ALA A 43 -0.73 2.77 4.49
N ILE A 44 0.41 3.20 3.92
CA ILE A 44 0.59 3.34 2.47
C ILE A 44 0.47 1.97 1.79
N GLN A 45 1.16 0.95 2.31
CA GLN A 45 1.07 -0.43 1.78
C GLN A 45 -0.37 -0.97 1.81
N ALA A 46 -1.12 -0.72 2.90
CA ALA A 46 -2.53 -1.07 2.97
C ALA A 46 -3.39 -0.31 1.95
N ALA A 47 -3.18 0.99 1.78
CA ALA A 47 -3.91 1.79 0.81
C ALA A 47 -3.66 1.31 -0.63
N ILE A 48 -2.41 1.01 -0.98
CA ILE A 48 -2.04 0.45 -2.29
C ILE A 48 -2.70 -0.93 -2.47
N GLY A 49 -2.59 -1.81 -1.48
CA GLY A 49 -3.18 -3.14 -1.56
C GLY A 49 -4.71 -3.14 -1.66
N PHE A 50 -5.42 -2.28 -0.92
CA PHE A 50 -6.87 -2.13 -1.12
C PHE A 50 -7.23 -1.50 -2.45
N SER A 51 -6.43 -0.52 -2.91
CA SER A 51 -6.71 0.15 -4.19
C SER A 51 -6.61 -0.81 -5.37
N SER A 52 -5.69 -1.77 -5.36
CA SER A 52 -5.63 -2.78 -6.43
C SER A 52 -6.81 -3.74 -6.39
N VAL A 53 -7.31 -4.10 -5.21
CA VAL A 53 -8.52 -4.93 -5.06
C VAL A 53 -9.75 -4.18 -5.59
N PHE A 54 -9.96 -2.93 -5.17
CA PHE A 54 -11.10 -2.15 -5.64
C PHE A 54 -11.00 -1.81 -7.13
N GLY A 55 -9.80 -1.47 -7.62
CA GLY A 55 -9.53 -1.27 -9.03
C GLY A 55 -9.90 -2.49 -9.87
N PHE A 56 -9.50 -3.68 -9.42
CA PHE A 56 -9.90 -4.93 -10.07
C PHE A 56 -11.41 -5.15 -10.05
N LEU A 57 -12.07 -4.96 -8.91
CA LEU A 57 -13.53 -5.17 -8.80
C LEU A 57 -14.32 -4.21 -9.69
N MET A 58 -13.96 -2.91 -9.71
CA MET A 58 -14.58 -1.92 -10.59
C MET A 58 -14.32 -2.23 -12.07
N GLY A 59 -13.06 -2.53 -12.42
CA GLY A 59 -12.69 -2.90 -13.79
C GLY A 59 -13.43 -4.15 -14.26
N TYR A 60 -13.53 -5.18 -13.42
CA TYR A 60 -14.26 -6.40 -13.73
C TYR A 60 -15.76 -6.14 -13.92
N ALA A 61 -16.38 -5.34 -13.06
CA ALA A 61 -17.79 -4.96 -13.20
C ALA A 61 -18.06 -4.20 -14.50
N LEU A 62 -17.20 -3.24 -14.86
CA LEU A 62 -17.30 -2.49 -16.11
C LEU A 62 -17.04 -3.40 -17.33
N HIS A 63 -16.13 -4.36 -17.22
CA HIS A 63 -15.85 -5.32 -18.28
C HIS A 63 -17.05 -6.23 -18.57
N VAL A 64 -17.64 -6.85 -17.53
CA VAL A 64 -18.80 -7.75 -17.68
C VAL A 64 -20.04 -7.03 -18.18
N THR A 65 -20.18 -5.74 -17.87
CA THR A 65 -21.29 -4.91 -18.37
C THR A 65 -21.03 -4.30 -19.76
N GLY A 66 -19.86 -4.54 -20.37
CA GLY A 66 -19.52 -4.02 -21.70
C GLY A 66 -19.12 -2.54 -21.73
N HIS A 67 -18.86 -1.92 -20.58
CA HIS A 67 -18.52 -0.49 -20.45
C HIS A 67 -17.02 -0.24 -20.26
N LEU A 68 -16.16 -1.26 -20.37
CA LEU A 68 -14.70 -1.09 -20.24
C LEU A 68 -13.98 -1.35 -21.57
N PRO A 69 -13.68 -0.29 -22.34
CA PRO A 69 -12.78 -0.41 -23.48
C PRO A 69 -11.40 -0.95 -23.04
N PRO A 70 -10.76 -1.86 -23.80
CA PRO A 70 -9.44 -2.40 -23.44
C PRO A 70 -8.36 -1.32 -23.25
N GLN A 71 -8.42 -0.25 -24.04
CA GLN A 71 -7.50 0.89 -23.92
C GLN A 71 -7.64 1.59 -22.57
N VAL A 72 -8.87 1.79 -22.09
CA VAL A 72 -9.15 2.37 -20.76
C VAL A 72 -8.64 1.45 -19.65
N ALA A 73 -8.84 0.14 -19.78
CA ALA A 73 -8.36 -0.83 -18.80
C ALA A 73 -6.83 -0.79 -18.65
N THR A 74 -6.11 -0.86 -19.76
CA THR A 74 -4.64 -0.79 -19.78
C THR A 74 -4.15 0.56 -19.27
N GLY A 75 -4.72 1.65 -19.76
CA GLY A 75 -4.32 3.00 -19.36
C GLY A 75 -4.58 3.29 -17.89
N ALA A 76 -5.72 2.85 -17.33
CA ALA A 76 -6.02 3.00 -15.91
C ALA A 76 -5.05 2.19 -15.04
N MET A 77 -4.71 0.96 -15.46
CA MET A 77 -3.72 0.14 -14.77
C MET A 77 -2.33 0.79 -14.80
N SER A 78 -1.91 1.33 -15.95
CA SER A 78 -0.65 2.05 -16.09
C SER A 78 -0.59 3.31 -15.23
N LEU A 79 -1.64 4.13 -15.23
CA LEU A 79 -1.76 5.32 -14.38
C LEU A 79 -1.71 4.95 -12.90
N TRP A 80 -2.49 3.95 -12.48
CA TRP A 80 -2.46 3.46 -11.11
C TRP A 80 -1.05 3.00 -10.71
N TYR A 81 -0.40 2.20 -11.56
CA TYR A 81 0.95 1.70 -11.33
C TYR A 81 1.96 2.83 -11.13
N LEU A 82 1.97 3.83 -12.03
CA LEU A 82 2.88 4.97 -11.93
C LEU A 82 2.66 5.80 -10.66
N LEU A 83 1.42 5.92 -10.21
CA LEU A 83 1.08 6.63 -8.97
C LEU A 83 1.55 5.88 -7.71
N VAL A 84 1.56 4.53 -7.74
CA VAL A 84 1.88 3.73 -6.56
C VAL A 84 3.31 3.21 -6.51
N ILE A 85 4.02 3.10 -7.63
CA ILE A 85 5.30 2.38 -7.66
C ILE A 85 6.37 3.04 -6.77
N VAL A 86 6.49 4.36 -6.81
CA VAL A 86 7.45 5.10 -5.96
C VAL A 86 7.13 4.94 -4.48
N PRO A 87 5.90 5.22 -3.99
CA PRO A 87 5.58 5.01 -2.58
C PRO A 87 5.63 3.52 -2.17
N LEU A 88 5.28 2.59 -3.07
CA LEU A 88 5.39 1.15 -2.82
C LEU A 88 6.85 0.77 -2.54
N LEU A 89 7.78 1.16 -3.41
CA LEU A 89 9.20 0.85 -3.26
C LEU A 89 9.83 1.57 -2.06
N GLY A 90 9.50 2.86 -1.86
CA GLY A 90 10.04 3.65 -0.75
C GLY A 90 9.64 3.08 0.60
N THR A 91 8.37 2.71 0.77
CA THR A 91 7.90 2.08 2.01
C THR A 91 8.41 0.64 2.17
N GLY A 92 8.54 -0.11 1.08
CA GLY A 92 9.15 -1.43 1.08
C GLY A 92 10.62 -1.41 1.58
N LEU A 93 11.43 -0.45 1.12
CA LEU A 93 12.81 -0.27 1.61
C LEU A 93 12.85 -0.03 3.12
N ILE A 94 11.99 0.86 3.63
CA ILE A 94 11.94 1.18 5.07
C ILE A 94 11.54 -0.05 5.89
N ILE A 95 10.55 -0.82 5.42
CA ILE A 95 10.11 -2.06 6.08
C ILE A 95 11.22 -3.12 6.07
N THR A 96 11.97 -3.23 4.97
CA THR A 96 13.13 -4.13 4.87
C THR A 96 14.21 -3.75 5.89
N ILE A 97 14.53 -2.47 6.02
CA ILE A 97 15.48 -1.97 7.04
C ILE A 97 15.00 -2.32 8.45
N GLN A 98 13.72 -2.09 8.77
CA GLN A 98 13.16 -2.47 10.07
C GLN A 98 13.23 -3.99 10.31
N SER A 99 13.06 -4.79 9.26
CA SER A 99 13.16 -6.25 9.36
C SER A 99 14.59 -6.67 9.69
N TRP A 100 15.61 -6.02 9.11
CA TRP A 100 17.01 -6.24 9.49
C TRP A 100 17.29 -5.85 10.94
N ILE A 101 16.77 -4.71 11.40
CA ILE A 101 16.91 -4.26 12.79
C ILE A 101 16.30 -5.30 13.75
N ALA A 102 15.08 -5.77 13.47
CA ALA A 102 14.40 -6.77 14.30
C ALA A 102 15.14 -8.11 14.31
N ALA A 103 15.60 -8.59 13.14
CA ALA A 103 16.37 -9.82 13.02
C ALA A 103 17.68 -9.75 13.82
N PHE A 104 18.41 -8.63 13.74
CA PHE A 104 19.66 -8.47 14.47
C PHE A 104 19.47 -8.36 15.98
N ARG A 105 18.43 -7.65 16.43
CA ARG A 105 18.15 -7.43 17.86
C ARG A 105 17.58 -8.66 18.55
N GLU A 106 16.61 -9.32 17.94
CA GLU A 106 15.86 -10.41 18.57
C GLU A 106 16.44 -11.79 18.23
N ARG A 107 17.19 -11.91 17.13
CA ARG A 107 17.87 -13.13 16.68
C ARG A 107 16.95 -14.36 16.60
N SER A 108 15.66 -14.14 16.39
CA SER A 108 14.68 -15.20 16.22
C SER A 108 14.64 -15.66 14.76
N LEU A 109 14.44 -16.97 14.54
CA LEU A 109 14.33 -17.52 13.18
C LEU A 109 13.19 -16.88 12.38
N LEU A 110 12.09 -16.52 13.05
CA LEU A 110 10.95 -15.84 12.42
C LEU A 110 11.32 -14.45 11.90
N ASN A 111 12.07 -13.66 12.68
CA ASN A 111 12.51 -12.33 12.25
C ASN A 111 13.57 -12.42 11.15
N MET A 112 14.48 -13.39 11.24
CA MET A 112 15.46 -13.65 10.18
C MET A 112 14.77 -14.07 8.87
N GLY A 113 13.75 -14.93 8.95
CA GLY A 113 12.95 -15.32 7.78
C GLY A 113 12.17 -14.14 7.18
N THR A 114 11.56 -13.31 8.02
CA THR A 114 10.87 -12.09 7.58
C THR A 114 11.83 -11.11 6.91
N ALA A 115 13.02 -10.92 7.47
CA ALA A 115 14.08 -10.12 6.88
C ALA A 115 14.52 -10.64 5.51
N ALA A 116 14.74 -11.95 5.38
CA ALA A 116 15.09 -12.58 4.12
C ALA A 116 13.99 -12.39 3.06
N TYR A 117 12.73 -12.62 3.44
CA TYR A 117 11.58 -12.44 2.55
C TYR A 117 11.44 -11.00 2.08
N ASN A 118 11.45 -10.03 3.00
CA ASN A 118 11.31 -8.62 2.64
C ASN A 118 12.48 -8.13 1.78
N THR A 119 13.70 -8.63 2.03
CA THR A 119 14.87 -8.34 1.18
C THR A 119 14.66 -8.85 -0.24
N PHE A 120 14.25 -10.11 -0.38
CA PHE A 120 13.98 -10.71 -1.69
C PHE A 120 12.84 -9.98 -2.42
N ALA A 121 11.73 -9.74 -1.74
CA ALA A 121 10.57 -9.05 -2.30
C ALA A 121 10.93 -7.63 -2.74
N GLN A 122 11.72 -6.90 -1.94
CA GLN A 122 12.16 -5.56 -2.30
C GLN A 122 13.04 -5.56 -3.55
N LEU A 123 13.99 -6.49 -3.65
CA LEU A 123 14.83 -6.62 -4.84
C LEU A 123 13.98 -6.97 -6.07
N HIS A 124 13.11 -7.97 -5.95
CA HIS A 124 12.23 -8.38 -7.04
C HIS A 124 11.34 -7.23 -7.53
N ASN A 125 10.74 -6.47 -6.61
CA ASN A 125 9.91 -5.31 -6.94
C ASN A 125 10.73 -4.19 -7.60
N MET A 126 11.97 -3.93 -7.14
CA MET A 126 12.84 -2.92 -7.75
C MET A 126 13.27 -3.31 -9.17
N TYR A 127 13.62 -4.58 -9.39
CA TYR A 127 13.93 -5.07 -10.74
C TYR A 127 12.73 -4.98 -11.67
N GLY A 128 11.56 -5.47 -11.22
CA GLY A 128 10.33 -5.37 -12.00
C GLY A 128 9.91 -3.91 -12.27
N ALA A 129 10.28 -2.98 -11.39
CA ALA A 129 9.95 -1.57 -11.57
C ALA A 129 10.66 -0.91 -12.75
N ILE A 130 11.87 -1.36 -13.09
CA ILE A 130 12.67 -0.78 -14.18
C ILE A 130 11.92 -0.90 -15.51
N ASP A 131 11.48 -2.11 -15.84
CA ASP A 131 10.74 -2.36 -17.09
C ASP A 131 9.29 -1.89 -16.96
N GLY A 132 8.66 -2.12 -15.80
CA GLY A 132 7.25 -1.79 -15.59
C GLY A 132 6.95 -0.29 -15.68
N ILE A 133 7.88 0.60 -15.31
CA ILE A 133 7.69 2.05 -15.44
C ILE A 133 7.68 2.46 -16.92
N ALA A 134 8.60 1.94 -17.72
CA ALA A 134 8.66 2.25 -19.16
C ALA A 134 7.39 1.77 -19.87
N ASP A 135 6.96 0.54 -19.59
CA ASP A 135 5.73 -0.02 -20.14
C ASP A 135 4.50 0.78 -19.72
N ALA A 136 4.41 1.17 -18.44
CA ALA A 136 3.30 1.98 -17.96
C ALA A 136 3.27 3.38 -18.59
N MET A 137 4.41 4.04 -18.77
CA MET A 137 4.48 5.33 -19.48
C MET A 137 3.98 5.18 -20.92
N SER A 138 4.36 4.10 -21.62
CA SER A 138 3.85 3.80 -22.96
C SER A 138 2.33 3.57 -22.98
N GLY A 139 1.80 2.87 -21.98
CA GLY A 139 0.36 2.63 -21.83
C GLY A 139 -0.45 3.91 -21.63
N VAL A 140 0.12 4.88 -20.89
CA VAL A 140 -0.47 6.21 -20.73
C VAL A 140 -0.41 7.00 -22.04
N GLY A 141 0.72 6.99 -22.76
CA GLY A 141 0.85 7.68 -24.05
C GLY A 141 -0.23 7.27 -25.06
N ARG A 142 -0.51 5.96 -25.14
CA ARG A 142 -1.55 5.42 -26.03
C ARG A 142 -2.98 5.91 -25.72
N LEU A 143 -3.26 6.41 -24.51
CA LEU A 143 -4.55 7.03 -24.21
C LEU A 143 -4.72 8.37 -24.94
N PHE A 144 -3.62 9.04 -25.27
CA PHE A 144 -3.60 10.36 -25.90
C PHE A 144 -3.34 10.32 -27.41
N ASP A 145 -2.91 9.18 -27.97
CA ASP A 145 -2.62 9.00 -29.40
C ASP A 145 -3.86 8.77 -30.30
N GLY A 146 -5.09 8.91 -29.79
CA GLY A 146 -6.29 8.64 -30.59
C GLY A 146 -6.49 9.62 -31.76
N ASP A 147 -6.70 9.10 -32.96
CA ASP A 147 -6.85 9.83 -34.25
C ASP A 147 -7.95 10.91 -34.33
N SER A 148 -8.75 11.10 -33.27
CA SER A 148 -9.67 12.23 -33.13
C SER A 148 -9.60 12.84 -31.72
N GLU A 149 -9.35 14.15 -31.65
CA GLU A 149 -9.19 14.92 -30.41
C GLU A 149 -10.35 14.72 -29.42
N ASP A 150 -11.59 14.56 -29.92
CA ASP A 150 -12.80 14.40 -29.10
C ASP A 150 -12.91 13.03 -28.40
N SER A 151 -12.42 11.95 -29.02
CA SER A 151 -12.54 10.59 -28.45
C SER A 151 -11.35 10.21 -27.57
N GLY A 152 -10.14 10.68 -27.89
CA GLY A 152 -8.95 10.44 -27.07
C GLY A 152 -9.07 11.05 -25.68
N GLY A 153 -9.54 12.31 -25.60
CA GLY A 153 -9.76 13.00 -24.34
C GLY A 153 -10.75 12.28 -23.41
N ALA A 154 -11.86 11.78 -23.95
CA ALA A 154 -12.86 11.05 -23.18
C ALA A 154 -12.33 9.72 -22.60
N LEU A 155 -11.56 8.95 -23.39
CA LEU A 155 -10.94 7.70 -22.94
C LEU A 155 -9.87 7.95 -21.87
N ALA A 156 -9.05 8.99 -22.04
CA ALA A 156 -8.05 9.38 -21.06
C ALA A 156 -8.69 9.80 -19.72
N LEU A 157 -9.72 10.65 -19.77
CA LEU A 157 -10.47 11.05 -18.57
C LEU A 157 -11.11 9.86 -17.86
N PHE A 158 -11.65 8.90 -18.61
CA PHE A 158 -12.21 7.68 -18.02
C PHE A 158 -11.12 6.83 -17.34
N ALA A 159 -9.98 6.64 -17.98
CA ALA A 159 -8.86 5.90 -17.38
C ALA A 159 -8.34 6.57 -16.10
N ILE A 160 -8.22 7.90 -16.11
CA ILE A 160 -7.84 8.71 -14.93
C ILE A 160 -8.88 8.55 -13.83
N ALA A 161 -10.18 8.69 -14.14
CA ALA A 161 -11.25 8.56 -13.17
C ALA A 161 -11.25 7.17 -12.50
N LEU A 162 -11.02 6.11 -13.28
CA LEU A 162 -10.95 4.75 -12.76
C LEU A 162 -9.73 4.55 -11.83
N ALA A 163 -8.56 5.04 -12.23
CA ALA A 163 -7.35 4.96 -11.41
C ALA A 163 -7.48 5.76 -10.10
N VAL A 164 -8.04 6.97 -10.16
CA VAL A 164 -8.30 7.81 -8.99
C VAL A 164 -9.35 7.18 -8.08
N ALA A 165 -10.44 6.64 -8.63
CA ALA A 165 -11.45 5.94 -7.84
C ALA A 165 -10.88 4.72 -7.11
N ALA A 166 -9.97 3.98 -7.76
CA ALA A 166 -9.29 2.83 -7.16
C ALA A 166 -8.42 3.27 -5.98
N LEU A 167 -7.58 4.30 -6.17
CA LEU A 167 -6.75 4.85 -5.10
C LEU A 167 -7.58 5.44 -3.95
N ALA A 168 -8.60 6.24 -4.27
CA ALA A 168 -9.44 6.90 -3.29
C ALA A 168 -10.18 5.88 -2.41
N SER A 169 -10.79 4.84 -3.00
CA SER A 169 -11.45 3.77 -2.26
C SER A 169 -10.48 3.02 -1.34
N GLY A 170 -9.27 2.72 -1.83
CA GLY A 170 -8.22 2.10 -1.01
C GLY A 170 -7.80 2.97 0.18
N ILE A 171 -7.56 4.26 -0.05
CA ILE A 171 -7.18 5.23 1.00
C ILE A 171 -8.31 5.37 2.03
N VAL A 172 -9.56 5.53 1.57
CA VAL A 172 -10.72 5.70 2.46
C VAL A 172 -10.86 4.48 3.38
N LEU A 173 -10.80 3.27 2.85
CA LEU A 173 -10.88 2.06 3.66
C LEU A 173 -9.72 1.97 4.66
N THR A 174 -8.49 2.26 4.24
CA THR A 174 -7.33 2.30 5.13
C THR A 174 -7.54 3.27 6.30
N VAL A 175 -8.01 4.49 6.02
CA VAL A 175 -8.25 5.50 7.07
C VAL A 175 -9.36 5.04 8.02
N ILE A 176 -10.45 4.48 7.50
CA ILE A 176 -11.55 3.95 8.32
C ILE A 176 -11.04 2.86 9.26
N LEU A 177 -10.28 1.88 8.74
CA LEU A 177 -9.79 0.76 9.54
C LEU A 177 -8.74 1.18 10.58
N ILE A 178 -7.80 2.06 10.22
CA ILE A 178 -6.83 2.58 11.18
C ILE A 178 -7.54 3.30 12.33
N ARG A 179 -8.57 4.12 12.03
CA ARG A 179 -9.39 4.77 13.05
C ARG A 179 -10.18 3.76 13.89
N ARG A 180 -10.73 2.72 13.27
CA ARG A 180 -11.48 1.65 13.93
C ARG A 180 -10.65 0.88 14.96
N TYR A 181 -9.36 0.70 14.68
CA TYR A 181 -8.40 -0.02 15.53
C TYR A 181 -7.55 0.90 16.42
N ALA A 182 -7.74 2.22 16.33
CA ALA A 182 -7.03 3.19 17.16
C ALA A 182 -7.34 3.00 18.65
N GLY A 183 -6.30 3.06 19.49
CA GLY A 183 -6.45 2.97 20.95
C GLY A 183 -6.82 1.58 21.48
N ARG A 184 -6.71 0.52 20.66
CA ARG A 184 -6.99 -0.86 21.10
C ARG A 184 -5.89 -1.46 21.97
N LEU A 185 -4.67 -0.90 21.92
CA LEU A 185 -3.53 -1.38 22.70
C LEU A 185 -3.45 -0.59 24.01
N PRO A 186 -3.11 -1.25 25.14
CA PRO A 186 -2.91 -0.56 26.40
C PRO A 186 -1.65 0.30 26.32
N LEU A 187 -1.71 1.49 26.93
CA LEU A 187 -0.54 2.33 27.07
C LEU A 187 0.52 1.61 27.93
N PRO A 188 1.82 1.73 27.59
CA PRO A 188 2.88 1.22 28.44
C PRO A 188 2.73 1.79 29.86
N GLN A 189 2.75 0.93 30.88
CA GLN A 189 2.75 1.41 32.26
C GLN A 189 3.99 2.29 32.46
N ARG A 190 3.77 3.53 32.91
CA ARG A 190 4.86 4.43 33.26
C ARG A 190 5.56 3.79 34.45
N GLU A 191 6.76 3.24 34.28
CA GLU A 191 7.57 2.83 35.41
C GLU A 191 7.79 4.07 36.28
N VAL A 192 7.10 4.14 37.42
CA VAL A 192 7.39 5.14 38.45
C VAL A 192 8.76 4.75 38.98
N SER A 193 9.78 5.43 38.46
CA SER A 193 11.16 5.28 38.91
C SER A 193 11.19 5.36 40.44
N LYS A 194 11.65 4.28 41.08
CA LYS A 194 11.80 4.17 42.54
C LYS A 194 12.73 5.22 43.15
N THR A 195 13.34 6.09 42.35
CA THR A 195 14.18 7.19 42.81
C THR A 195 13.38 8.31 43.49
N ALA A 196 12.07 8.44 43.24
CA ALA A 196 11.24 9.46 43.90
C ALA A 196 10.89 9.15 45.36
N ALA A 197 11.08 7.90 45.82
CA ALA A 197 10.78 7.47 47.19
C ALA A 197 11.98 7.58 48.15
N ARG A 198 13.13 8.11 47.70
CA ARG A 198 14.33 8.32 48.55
C ARG A 198 14.44 9.73 49.15
N TYR A 199 13.48 10.61 48.86
CA TYR A 199 13.48 12.00 49.33
C TYR A 199 12.15 12.44 49.98
N ALA A 200 11.31 11.48 50.37
CA ALA A 200 10.13 11.71 51.21
C ALA A 200 10.33 10.96 52.54
#